data_AF-A0A7E4VL88-F1
#
_entry.id   AF-A0A7E4VL88-F1
#
_cell.length_a   1.000
_cell.length_b   1.000
_cell.length_c   1.000
_cell.angle_alpha   90.00
_cell.angle_beta   90.00
_cell.angle_gamma   90.00
#
_symmetry.space_group_name_H-M   'P 1'
#
loop_
_entity.id
_entity.type
_entity.pdbx_description
1 polymer ?
#
loop_
_entity_poly.entity_id
_entity_poly.type
_entity_poly.pdbx_seq_one_letter_code
_entity_poly.pdbx_strand_id
1 'polypeptide(L)'
;MQTITGTVPALVANIAENAVLFTAYGYCQKVVAMVAGKDNPLEMSPILNACAGSFAAVFAAGVLCPTELVKCKLQAQAELNPLAKHNAFQICRQMYQINGVRSFFVGMTPTLVREVPGYFSFFGAYEFSRYMFTPPGKTKDDIGLARTACSGAIGGMTLWTLAFPADVIKSRMQVTGTGSFGSVFFNILKHEGVRALYKGLAPTLIRTCAASSCLFIAYENTKRFLHTL
;
A
#
# COMPACT_ATOMS: atom_id res chain seq x y z
N MET A 1 2.86 -13.15 -26.56
CA MET A 1 1.62 -12.34 -26.40
C MET A 1 0.87 -12.72 -25.11
N GLN A 2 1.56 -12.82 -23.96
CA GLN A 2 0.97 -13.15 -22.65
C GLN A 2 1.15 -11.99 -21.64
N THR A 3 2.10 -11.09 -21.88
CA THR A 3 2.42 -9.95 -21.02
C THR A 3 1.37 -8.83 -21.05
N ILE A 4 0.60 -8.71 -22.13
CA ILE A 4 -0.43 -7.65 -22.31
C ILE A 4 -1.77 -8.04 -21.67
N THR A 5 -2.06 -9.34 -21.59
CA THR A 5 -3.35 -9.86 -21.13
C THR A 5 -3.59 -9.66 -19.63
N GLY A 6 -2.51 -9.56 -18.83
CA GLY A 6 -2.58 -9.28 -17.39
C GLY A 6 -2.57 -7.78 -17.04
N THR A 7 -2.16 -6.92 -17.96
CA THR A 7 -1.97 -5.49 -17.69
C THR A 7 -3.29 -4.74 -17.59
N VAL A 8 -4.29 -5.08 -18.42
CA VAL A 8 -5.59 -4.42 -18.41
C VAL A 8 -6.36 -4.68 -17.09
N PRO A 9 -6.52 -5.92 -16.60
CA PRO A 9 -7.15 -6.16 -15.30
C PRO A 9 -6.36 -5.55 -14.13
N ALA A 10 -5.03 -5.50 -14.23
CA ALA A 10 -4.20 -4.85 -13.24
C ALA A 10 -4.42 -3.33 -13.20
N LEU A 11 -4.51 -2.70 -14.36
CA LEU A 11 -4.77 -1.27 -14.50
C LEU A 11 -6.17 -0.90 -14.01
N VAL A 12 -7.20 -1.66 -14.40
CA VAL A 12 -8.58 -1.42 -13.94
C VAL A 12 -8.69 -1.54 -12.41
N ALA A 13 -8.04 -2.54 -11.82
CA ALA A 13 -7.98 -2.69 -10.37
C ALA A 13 -7.32 -1.47 -9.71
N ASN A 14 -6.18 -1.02 -10.24
CA ASN A 14 -5.44 0.14 -9.71
C ASN A 14 -6.23 1.45 -9.88
N ILE A 15 -6.98 1.62 -10.98
CA ILE A 15 -7.85 2.78 -11.18
C ILE A 15 -9.00 2.77 -10.16
N ALA A 16 -9.66 1.63 -9.99
CA ALA A 16 -10.76 1.49 -9.02
C ALA A 16 -10.28 1.74 -7.58
N GLU A 17 -9.12 1.20 -7.22
CA GLU A 17 -8.46 1.41 -5.93
C GLU A 17 -8.17 2.90 -5.69
N ASN A 18 -7.48 3.56 -6.62
CA ASN A 18 -7.13 4.96 -6.47
C ASN A 18 -8.38 5.86 -6.46
N ALA A 19 -9.40 5.58 -7.27
CA ALA A 19 -10.64 6.34 -7.27
C ALA A 19 -11.36 6.26 -5.90
N VAL A 20 -11.42 5.06 -5.32
CA VAL A 20 -12.03 4.85 -4.00
C VAL A 20 -11.17 5.49 -2.91
N LEU A 21 -9.85 5.37 -2.99
CA LEU A 21 -8.92 6.00 -2.06
C LEU A 21 -9.11 7.53 -2.05
N PHE A 22 -9.08 8.19 -3.22
CA PHE A 22 -9.23 9.66 -3.30
C PHE A 22 -10.62 10.12 -2.88
N THR A 23 -11.67 9.38 -3.23
CA THR A 23 -13.03 9.69 -2.79
C THR A 23 -13.16 9.56 -1.28
N ALA A 24 -12.72 8.43 -0.72
CA ALA A 24 -12.75 8.19 0.72
C ALA A 24 -11.86 9.17 1.49
N TYR A 25 -10.70 9.54 0.93
CA TYR A 25 -9.76 10.47 1.56
C TYR A 25 -10.40 11.82 1.86
N GLY A 26 -11.13 12.41 0.91
CA GLY A 26 -11.82 13.69 1.13
C GLY A 26 -12.86 13.64 2.26
N TYR A 27 -13.59 12.53 2.39
CA TYR A 27 -14.53 12.32 3.50
C TYR A 27 -13.80 12.08 4.82
N CYS A 28 -12.74 11.27 4.82
CA CYS A 28 -11.95 10.97 6.01
C CYS A 28 -11.25 12.21 6.56
N GLN A 29 -10.76 13.11 5.69
CA GLN A 29 -10.20 14.40 6.11
C GLN A 29 -11.22 15.25 6.87
N LYS A 30 -12.48 15.32 6.39
CA LYS A 30 -13.55 16.07 7.08
C LYS A 30 -13.87 15.48 8.45
N VAL A 31 -13.94 14.15 8.55
CA VAL A 31 -14.20 13.46 9.83
C VAL A 31 -13.05 13.70 10.82
N VAL A 32 -11.81 13.55 10.37
CA VAL A 32 -10.64 13.76 11.24
C VAL A 32 -10.47 15.24 11.61
N ALA A 33 -10.79 16.19 10.72
CA ALA A 33 -10.84 17.62 11.05
C ALA A 33 -11.84 17.92 12.16
N MET A 34 -13.06 17.37 12.04
CA MET A 34 -14.13 17.53 13.02
C MET A 34 -13.76 16.94 14.39
N VAL A 35 -13.19 15.73 14.40
CA VAL A 35 -12.74 15.07 15.64
C VAL A 35 -11.57 15.81 16.29
N ALA A 36 -10.70 16.43 15.49
CA ALA A 36 -9.58 17.24 15.97
C ALA A 36 -9.95 18.69 16.34
N GLY A 37 -11.24 19.07 16.25
CA GLY A 37 -11.71 20.41 16.57
C GLY A 37 -11.19 21.51 15.64
N LYS A 38 -10.92 21.17 14.36
CA LYS A 38 -10.45 22.14 13.35
C LYS A 38 -11.59 22.49 12.39
N ASP A 39 -11.83 23.78 12.21
CA ASP A 39 -12.89 24.31 11.32
C ASP A 39 -12.60 24.08 9.83
N ASN A 40 -11.32 23.95 9.46
CA ASN A 40 -10.89 23.71 8.08
C ASN A 40 -9.96 22.50 7.92
N PRO A 41 -10.24 21.56 6.97
CA PRO A 41 -9.34 20.45 6.64
C PRO A 41 -7.95 20.89 6.16
N LEU A 42 -7.85 22.12 5.65
CA LEU A 42 -6.59 22.71 5.16
C LEU A 42 -5.63 23.09 6.30
N GLU A 43 -6.13 23.25 7.53
CA GLU A 43 -5.30 23.57 8.70
C GLU A 43 -4.81 22.32 9.44
N MET A 44 -5.16 21.13 8.95
CA MET A 44 -4.79 19.88 9.60
C MET A 44 -3.27 19.68 9.54
N SER A 45 -2.69 19.38 10.71
CA SER A 45 -1.31 18.90 10.79
C SER A 45 -1.13 17.73 9.82
N PRO A 46 0.03 17.55 9.19
CA PRO A 46 0.17 16.44 8.24
C PRO A 46 0.05 15.06 8.91
N ILE A 47 0.22 14.97 10.24
CA ILE A 47 -0.13 13.78 11.04
C ILE A 47 -1.65 13.52 11.06
N LEU A 48 -2.47 14.57 11.09
CA LEU A 48 -3.92 14.44 11.03
C LEU A 48 -4.37 14.05 9.62
N ASN A 49 -3.76 14.64 8.58
CA ASN A 49 -3.98 14.22 7.19
C ASN A 49 -3.52 12.77 6.94
N ALA A 50 -2.43 12.36 7.58
CA ALA A 50 -1.94 10.99 7.59
C ALA A 50 -2.91 9.99 8.23
N CYS A 51 -3.48 10.35 9.39
CA CYS A 51 -4.50 9.55 10.05
C CYS A 51 -5.76 9.46 9.18
N ALA A 52 -6.17 10.56 8.53
CA ALA A 52 -7.25 10.56 7.56
C ALA A 52 -6.94 9.64 6.36
N GLY A 53 -5.70 9.64 5.86
CA GLY A 53 -5.22 8.73 4.83
C GLY A 53 -5.24 7.27 5.26
N SER A 54 -4.80 6.99 6.48
CA SER A 54 -4.81 5.63 7.06
C SER A 54 -6.23 5.12 7.26
N PHE A 55 -7.17 5.99 7.62
CA PHE A 55 -8.59 5.65 7.72
C PHE A 55 -9.22 5.46 6.32
N ALA A 56 -8.88 6.31 5.35
CA ALA A 56 -9.28 6.16 3.96
C ALA A 56 -8.76 4.85 3.34
N ALA A 57 -7.56 4.42 3.74
CA ALA A 57 -6.96 3.15 3.32
C ALA A 57 -7.79 1.93 3.75
N VAL A 58 -8.59 2.01 4.81
CA VAL A 58 -9.54 0.94 5.19
C VAL A 58 -10.62 0.75 4.11
N PHE A 59 -11.13 1.86 3.56
CA PHE A 59 -12.13 1.82 2.49
C PHE A 59 -11.51 1.35 1.17
N ALA A 60 -10.30 1.81 0.85
CA ALA A 60 -9.55 1.32 -0.30
C ALA A 60 -9.26 -0.19 -0.17
N ALA A 61 -8.85 -0.67 1.01
CA ALA A 61 -8.66 -2.08 1.31
C ALA A 61 -9.93 -2.90 1.09
N GLY A 62 -11.11 -2.33 1.36
CA GLY A 62 -12.43 -2.89 1.06
C GLY A 62 -12.63 -3.28 -0.42
N VAL A 63 -12.05 -2.52 -1.34
CA VAL A 63 -12.14 -2.75 -2.80
C VAL A 63 -10.92 -3.51 -3.33
N LEU A 64 -9.77 -3.30 -2.70
CA LEU A 64 -8.54 -3.97 -3.05
C LEU A 64 -8.57 -5.46 -2.70
N CYS A 65 -8.99 -5.80 -1.47
CA CYS A 65 -9.03 -7.17 -0.96
C CYS A 65 -9.75 -8.17 -1.89
N PRO A 66 -10.99 -7.92 -2.35
CA PRO A 66 -11.65 -8.85 -3.27
C PRO A 66 -10.92 -8.98 -4.60
N THR A 67 -10.32 -7.90 -5.09
CA THR A 67 -9.61 -7.88 -6.37
C THR A 67 -8.28 -8.62 -6.30
N GLU A 68 -7.50 -8.40 -5.24
CA GLU A 68 -6.26 -9.13 -4.96
C GLU A 68 -6.54 -10.61 -4.74
N LEU A 69 -7.59 -10.96 -3.98
CA LEU A 69 -7.95 -12.34 -3.70
C LEU A 69 -8.29 -13.11 -4.98
N VAL A 70 -9.08 -12.50 -5.89
CA VAL A 70 -9.39 -13.11 -7.20
C VAL A 70 -8.12 -13.27 -8.05
N LYS A 71 -7.25 -12.26 -8.09
CA LYS A 71 -5.96 -12.35 -8.81
C LYS A 71 -5.08 -13.48 -8.27
N CYS A 72 -4.90 -13.56 -6.95
CA CYS A 72 -4.08 -14.61 -6.33
C CYS A 72 -4.64 -16.01 -6.63
N LYS A 73 -5.97 -16.19 -6.57
CA LYS A 73 -6.59 -17.48 -6.92
C LYS A 73 -6.40 -17.81 -8.40
N LEU A 74 -6.51 -16.83 -9.29
CA LEU A 74 -6.32 -17.02 -10.72
C LEU A 74 -4.87 -17.38 -11.05
N GLN A 75 -3.91 -16.74 -10.39
CA GLN A 75 -2.48 -17.07 -10.52
C GLN A 75 -2.17 -18.47 -9.98
N ALA A 76 -2.71 -18.84 -8.81
CA ALA A 76 -2.52 -20.18 -8.24
C ALA A 76 -3.11 -21.29 -9.13
N GLN A 77 -4.30 -21.07 -9.71
CA GLN A 77 -4.89 -22.03 -10.65
C GLN A 77 -4.09 -22.14 -11.96
N ALA A 78 -3.53 -21.02 -12.45
CA ALA A 78 -2.67 -21.01 -13.63
C ALA A 78 -1.36 -21.80 -13.42
N GLU A 79 -0.79 -21.76 -12.23
CA GLU A 79 0.40 -22.56 -11.88
C GLU A 79 0.07 -24.05 -11.75
N LEU A 80 -1.05 -24.39 -11.10
CA LEU A 80 -1.47 -25.78 -10.91
C LEU A 80 -1.88 -26.47 -12.22
N ASN A 81 -2.46 -25.73 -13.17
CA ASN A 81 -2.92 -26.31 -14.42
C ASN A 81 -2.68 -25.35 -15.60
N PRO A 82 -1.45 -25.33 -16.16
CA PRO A 82 -1.04 -24.33 -17.17
C PRO A 82 -1.83 -24.39 -18.48
N LEU A 83 -2.42 -25.54 -18.79
CA LEU A 83 -3.17 -25.80 -20.03
C LEU A 83 -4.66 -25.43 -19.92
N ALA A 84 -5.16 -25.20 -18.70
CA ALA A 84 -6.56 -24.84 -18.49
C ALA A 84 -6.80 -23.35 -18.75
N LYS A 85 -7.90 -23.01 -19.44
CA LYS A 85 -8.35 -21.61 -19.54
C LYS A 85 -8.96 -21.19 -18.21
N HIS A 86 -8.21 -20.43 -17.43
CA HIS A 86 -8.67 -19.85 -16.17
C HIS A 86 -9.48 -18.59 -16.43
N ASN A 87 -10.70 -18.52 -15.90
CA ASN A 87 -11.57 -17.36 -16.07
C ASN A 87 -11.90 -16.75 -14.70
N ALA A 88 -11.62 -15.46 -14.53
CA ALA A 88 -11.94 -14.71 -13.32
C ALA A 88 -13.42 -14.84 -12.92
N PHE A 89 -14.33 -14.90 -13.91
CA PHE A 89 -15.76 -15.07 -13.64
C PHE A 89 -16.08 -16.41 -12.97
N GLN A 90 -15.41 -17.50 -13.38
CA GLN A 90 -15.60 -18.81 -12.78
C GLN A 90 -15.11 -18.82 -11.33
N ILE A 91 -13.98 -18.19 -11.04
CA ILE A 91 -13.45 -18.04 -9.68
C ILE A 91 -14.41 -17.23 -8.81
N CYS A 92 -14.90 -16.09 -9.31
CA CYS A 92 -15.90 -15.27 -8.60
C CYS A 92 -17.18 -16.07 -8.31
N ARG A 93 -17.70 -16.83 -9.29
CA ARG A 93 -18.89 -17.68 -9.11
C ARG A 93 -18.66 -18.77 -8.07
N GLN A 94 -17.52 -19.45 -8.11
CA GLN A 94 -17.15 -20.47 -7.12
C GLN A 94 -17.04 -19.87 -5.72
N MET A 95 -16.38 -18.70 -5.58
CA MET A 95 -16.27 -18.00 -4.30
C MET A 95 -17.64 -17.66 -3.72
N TYR A 96 -18.53 -17.13 -4.55
CA TYR A 96 -19.89 -16.81 -4.14
C TYR A 96 -20.70 -18.06 -3.72
N GLN A 97 -20.52 -19.19 -4.42
CA GLN A 97 -21.20 -20.44 -4.08
C GLN A 97 -20.74 -21.07 -2.75
N ILE A 98 -19.51 -20.80 -2.30
CA ILE A 98 -18.96 -21.36 -1.06
C ILE A 98 -19.55 -20.69 0.19
N ASN A 99 -19.40 -19.35 0.33
CA ASN A 99 -19.84 -18.59 1.51
C ASN A 99 -20.41 -17.20 1.12
N GLY A 100 -20.89 -17.04 -0.11
CA GLY A 100 -21.42 -15.77 -0.62
C GLY A 100 -20.38 -14.66 -0.65
N VAL A 101 -20.81 -13.44 -0.33
CA VAL A 101 -19.98 -12.23 -0.35
C VAL A 101 -18.83 -12.29 0.65
N ARG A 102 -18.98 -13.00 1.79
CA ARG A 102 -17.92 -13.13 2.80
C ARG A 102 -16.65 -13.79 2.24
N SER A 103 -16.78 -14.68 1.26
CA SER A 103 -15.64 -15.31 0.57
C SER A 103 -14.68 -14.30 -0.06
N PHE A 104 -15.17 -13.12 -0.45
CA PHE A 104 -14.37 -12.09 -1.11
C PHE A 104 -13.54 -11.24 -0.14
N PHE A 105 -13.85 -11.31 1.16
CA PHE A 105 -13.16 -10.55 2.21
C PHE A 105 -12.24 -11.43 3.07
N VAL A 106 -12.02 -12.68 2.64
CA VAL A 106 -11.05 -13.59 3.26
C VAL A 106 -9.65 -13.02 3.02
N GLY A 107 -9.02 -12.52 4.08
CA GLY A 107 -7.74 -11.81 4.00
C GLY A 107 -7.81 -10.32 4.34
N MET A 108 -9.00 -9.78 4.66
CA MET A 108 -9.13 -8.37 5.08
C MET A 108 -8.28 -8.05 6.32
N THR A 109 -8.31 -8.89 7.35
CA THR A 109 -7.53 -8.69 8.58
C THR A 109 -6.02 -8.57 8.30
N PRO A 110 -5.35 -9.52 7.60
CA PRO A 110 -3.94 -9.36 7.27
C PRO A 110 -3.65 -8.25 6.26
N THR A 111 -4.65 -7.74 5.52
CA THR A 111 -4.50 -6.51 4.72
C THR A 111 -4.48 -5.29 5.64
N LEU A 112 -5.48 -5.11 6.51
CA LEU A 112 -5.54 -3.98 7.45
C LEU A 112 -4.34 -3.94 8.41
N VAL A 113 -3.89 -5.10 8.91
CA VAL A 113 -2.71 -5.20 9.78
C VAL A 113 -1.42 -4.82 9.06
N ARG A 114 -1.36 -4.92 7.72
CA ARG A 114 -0.22 -4.42 6.94
C ARG A 114 -0.36 -2.92 6.68
N GLU A 115 -1.52 -2.51 6.19
CA GLU A 115 -1.74 -1.13 5.73
C GLU A 115 -1.70 -0.14 6.90
N VAL A 116 -2.41 -0.40 8.01
CA VAL A 116 -2.55 0.58 9.10
C VAL A 116 -1.22 0.90 9.80
N PRO A 117 -0.42 -0.08 10.27
CA PRO A 117 0.89 0.21 10.87
C PRO A 117 1.90 0.73 9.84
N GLY A 118 1.82 0.25 8.59
CA GLY A 118 2.66 0.71 7.49
C GLY A 118 2.45 2.20 7.21
N TYR A 119 1.20 2.63 7.03
CA TYR A 119 0.85 4.04 6.82
C TYR A 119 1.16 4.90 8.04
N PHE A 120 0.86 4.44 9.26
CA PHE A 120 1.23 5.18 10.47
C PHE A 120 2.74 5.48 10.50
N SER A 121 3.55 4.48 10.21
CA SER A 121 5.01 4.60 10.23
C SER A 121 5.56 5.44 9.07
N PHE A 122 4.97 5.31 7.88
CA PHE A 122 5.25 6.17 6.73
C PHE A 122 5.10 7.63 7.11
N PHE A 123 3.94 7.98 7.65
CA PHE A 123 3.61 9.36 7.93
C PHE A 123 4.36 9.91 9.15
N GLY A 124 4.60 9.07 10.17
CA GLY A 124 5.45 9.43 11.29
C GLY A 124 6.87 9.80 10.84
N ALA A 125 7.48 8.95 10.01
CA ALA A 125 8.81 9.21 9.46
C ALA A 125 8.83 10.40 8.48
N TYR A 126 7.79 10.55 7.65
CA TYR A 126 7.62 11.71 6.77
C TYR A 126 7.60 13.02 7.56
N GLU A 127 6.76 13.11 8.59
CA GLU A 127 6.62 14.32 9.39
C GLU A 127 7.84 14.64 10.23
N PHE A 128 8.46 13.61 10.79
CA PHE A 128 9.73 13.75 11.49
C PHE A 128 10.82 14.29 10.56
N SER A 129 10.92 13.76 9.33
CA SER A 129 11.88 14.23 8.34
C SER A 129 11.64 15.67 7.93
N ARG A 130 10.38 16.06 7.71
CA ARG A 130 10.01 17.46 7.41
C ARG A 130 10.37 18.40 8.54
N TYR A 131 10.11 18.00 9.79
CA TYR A 131 10.51 18.76 10.97
C TYR A 131 12.02 18.98 11.01
N MET A 132 12.81 17.93 10.79
CA MET A 132 14.28 18.02 10.74
C MET A 132 14.80 18.89 9.58
N PHE A 133 14.08 18.94 8.46
CA PHE A 133 14.45 19.77 7.30
C PHE A 133 13.95 21.22 7.37
N THR A 134 13.17 21.57 8.40
CA THR A 134 12.61 22.91 8.59
C THR A 134 13.71 23.85 9.11
N PRO A 135 14.06 24.92 8.38
CA PRO A 135 15.02 25.91 8.86
C PRO A 135 14.49 26.66 10.10
N PRO A 136 15.36 27.15 11.00
CA PRO A 136 14.94 27.97 12.13
C PRO A 136 14.11 29.18 11.68
N GLY A 137 12.92 29.37 12.27
CA GLY A 137 12.04 30.50 11.96
C GLY A 137 11.15 30.34 10.72
N LYS A 138 11.15 29.17 10.06
CA LYS A 138 10.24 28.86 8.94
C LYS A 138 9.25 27.75 9.30
N THR A 139 8.21 27.61 8.49
CA THR A 139 7.22 26.54 8.67
C THR A 139 7.60 25.28 7.88
N LYS A 140 7.00 24.14 8.24
CA LYS A 140 7.23 22.86 7.53
C LYS A 140 6.88 22.93 6.04
N ASP A 141 5.99 23.84 5.65
CA ASP A 141 5.56 24.01 4.26
C ASP A 141 6.60 24.77 3.40
N ASP A 142 7.57 25.42 4.06
CA ASP A 142 8.64 26.19 3.41
C ASP A 142 9.89 25.36 3.06
N ILE A 143 9.89 24.05 3.33
CA ILE A 143 11.07 23.18 3.10
C ILE A 143 11.41 22.99 1.61
N GLY A 144 10.49 23.37 0.72
CA GLY A 144 10.64 23.22 -0.72
C GLY A 144 10.40 21.79 -1.21
N LEU A 145 10.09 21.68 -2.51
CA LEU A 145 9.62 20.44 -3.11
C LEU A 145 10.60 19.27 -2.99
N ALA A 146 11.91 19.53 -3.14
CA ALA A 146 12.94 18.50 -3.06
C ALA A 146 13.02 17.88 -1.65
N ARG A 147 12.96 18.68 -0.58
CA ARG A 147 13.00 18.18 0.80
C ARG A 147 11.71 17.46 1.17
N THR A 148 10.57 17.92 0.65
CA THR A 148 9.29 17.20 0.76
C THR A 148 9.37 15.83 0.08
N ALA A 149 9.96 15.75 -1.11
CA ALA A 149 10.17 14.49 -1.82
C ALA A 149 11.11 13.54 -1.07
N CYS A 150 12.23 14.04 -0.54
CA CYS A 150 13.13 13.26 0.32
C CYS A 150 12.41 12.74 1.57
N SER A 151 11.55 13.57 2.19
CA SER A 151 10.74 13.14 3.34
C SER A 151 9.77 12.02 2.94
N GLY A 152 9.17 12.09 1.75
CA GLY A 152 8.34 11.03 1.18
C GLY A 152 9.11 9.73 0.97
N ALA A 153 10.32 9.81 0.43
CA ALA A 153 11.19 8.65 0.25
C ALA A 153 11.58 8.02 1.60
N ILE A 154 11.91 8.82 2.62
CA ILE A 154 12.21 8.34 3.98
C ILE A 154 10.98 7.63 4.56
N GLY A 155 9.80 8.25 4.47
CA GLY A 155 8.54 7.60 4.87
C GLY A 155 8.33 6.26 4.18
N GLY A 156 8.53 6.21 2.86
CA GLY A 156 8.41 4.99 2.07
C GLY A 156 9.37 3.89 2.52
N MET A 157 10.63 4.24 2.76
CA MET A 157 11.62 3.29 3.28
C MET A 157 11.22 2.77 4.67
N THR A 158 10.79 3.64 5.58
CA THR A 158 10.34 3.23 6.92
C THR A 158 9.14 2.28 6.87
N LEU A 159 8.15 2.58 6.02
CA LEU A 159 7.00 1.70 5.79
C LEU A 159 7.49 0.32 5.35
N TRP A 160 8.33 0.26 4.31
CA TRP A 160 8.80 -1.02 3.79
C TRP A 160 9.63 -1.76 4.82
N THR A 161 10.50 -1.10 5.57
CA THR A 161 11.28 -1.75 6.64
C THR A 161 10.38 -2.42 7.70
N LEU A 162 9.22 -1.84 8.03
CA LEU A 162 8.31 -2.40 9.02
C LEU A 162 7.35 -3.45 8.44
N ALA A 163 6.89 -3.25 7.20
CA ALA A 163 5.99 -4.18 6.53
C ALA A 163 6.71 -5.44 5.99
N PHE A 164 8.01 -5.35 5.70
CA PHE A 164 8.76 -6.41 5.02
C PHE A 164 8.69 -7.79 5.71
N PRO A 165 8.85 -7.90 7.05
CA PRO A 165 8.73 -9.19 7.72
C PRO A 165 7.38 -9.86 7.50
N ALA A 166 6.29 -9.08 7.53
CA ALA A 166 4.94 -9.60 7.29
C ALA A 166 4.77 -10.08 5.84
N ASP A 167 5.37 -9.38 4.88
CA ASP A 167 5.35 -9.79 3.48
C ASP A 167 6.17 -11.07 3.23
N VAL A 168 7.31 -11.24 3.91
CA VAL A 168 8.09 -12.50 3.83
C VAL A 168 7.29 -13.68 4.40
N ILE A 169 6.62 -13.49 5.55
CA ILE A 169 5.77 -14.53 6.15
C ILE A 169 4.61 -14.88 5.22
N LYS A 170 3.92 -13.87 4.65
CA LYS A 170 2.85 -14.06 3.66
C LYS A 170 3.35 -14.83 2.44
N SER A 171 4.49 -14.43 1.88
CA SER A 171 5.07 -15.10 0.70
C SER A 171 5.41 -16.56 0.99
N ARG A 172 6.00 -16.85 2.15
CA ARG A 172 6.28 -18.23 2.58
C ARG A 172 5.01 -19.06 2.70
N MET A 173 3.97 -18.52 3.37
CA MET A 173 2.66 -19.19 3.49
C MET A 173 2.02 -19.47 2.12
N GLN A 174 2.15 -18.52 1.19
CA GLN A 174 1.62 -18.67 -0.17
C GLN A 174 2.35 -19.75 -0.96
N VAL A 175 3.67 -19.88 -0.79
CA VAL A 175 4.50 -20.90 -1.47
C VAL A 175 4.28 -22.29 -0.86
N THR A 176 4.20 -22.41 0.47
CA THR A 176 4.04 -23.71 1.14
C THR A 176 2.59 -24.20 1.16
N GLY A 177 1.62 -23.32 0.90
CA GLY A 177 0.18 -23.62 0.92
C GLY A 177 -0.36 -24.07 2.29
N THR A 178 0.47 -24.02 3.34
CA THR A 178 0.19 -24.60 4.65
C THR A 178 0.85 -23.78 5.76
N GLY A 179 0.21 -23.75 6.94
CA GLY A 179 0.71 -23.08 8.14
C GLY A 179 -0.06 -21.79 8.49
N SER A 180 -0.14 -21.51 9.79
CA SER A 180 -0.63 -20.22 10.31
C SER A 180 0.47 -19.16 10.27
N PHE A 181 0.09 -17.88 10.30
CA PHE A 181 1.04 -16.76 10.33
C PHE A 181 2.08 -16.91 11.46
N GLY A 182 1.62 -17.24 12.68
CA GLY A 182 2.48 -17.46 13.83
C GLY A 182 3.42 -18.66 13.65
N SER A 183 2.90 -19.80 13.18
CA SER A 183 3.74 -20.99 12.98
C SER A 183 4.83 -20.76 11.92
N VAL A 184 4.53 -20.03 10.84
CA VAL A 184 5.53 -19.70 9.82
C VAL A 184 6.54 -18.69 10.36
N PHE A 185 6.10 -17.68 11.09
CA PHE A 185 7.00 -16.73 11.76
C PHE A 185 7.98 -17.42 12.70
N PHE A 186 7.49 -18.25 13.61
CA PHE A 186 8.33 -19.00 14.54
C PHE A 186 9.26 -19.99 13.83
N ASN A 187 8.80 -20.61 12.74
CA ASN A 187 9.63 -21.50 11.93
C ASN A 187 10.81 -20.73 11.30
N ILE A 188 10.55 -19.58 10.68
CA ILE A 188 11.59 -18.71 10.10
C ILE A 188 12.58 -18.27 11.19
N LEU A 189 12.08 -17.81 12.33
CA LEU A 189 12.96 -17.38 13.44
C LEU A 189 13.84 -18.52 13.97
N LYS A 190 13.29 -19.73 14.09
CA LYS A 190 14.00 -20.89 14.64
C LYS A 190 15.01 -21.49 13.66
N HIS A 191 14.69 -21.55 12.37
CA HIS A 191 15.49 -22.27 11.37
C HIS A 191 16.38 -21.36 10.50
N GLU A 192 15.97 -20.11 10.26
CA GLU A 192 16.68 -19.19 9.36
C GLU A 192 17.16 -17.91 10.07
N GLY A 193 16.57 -17.61 11.24
CA GLY A 193 16.88 -16.43 12.05
C GLY A 193 16.21 -15.15 11.57
N VAL A 194 16.40 -14.07 12.35
CA VAL A 194 15.74 -12.77 12.11
C VAL A 194 16.10 -12.15 10.75
N ARG A 195 17.33 -12.38 10.26
CA ARG A 195 17.78 -11.84 8.96
C ARG A 195 16.97 -12.38 7.78
N ALA A 196 16.40 -13.57 7.89
CA ALA A 196 15.58 -14.15 6.84
C ALA A 196 14.29 -13.34 6.59
N LEU A 197 13.75 -12.69 7.62
CA LEU A 197 12.60 -11.80 7.51
C LEU A 197 12.88 -10.52 6.70
N TYR A 198 14.16 -10.23 6.42
CA TYR A 198 14.61 -9.06 5.67
C TYR A 198 15.31 -9.41 4.36
N LYS A 199 15.33 -10.70 3.99
CA LYS A 199 15.97 -11.18 2.77
C LYS A 199 15.17 -10.70 1.55
N GLY A 200 15.68 -9.69 0.86
CA GLY A 200 14.99 -9.00 -0.23
C GLY A 200 14.55 -7.56 0.08
N LEU A 201 14.87 -7.04 1.27
CA LEU A 201 14.55 -5.64 1.60
C LEU A 201 15.31 -4.66 0.69
N ALA A 202 16.59 -4.92 0.41
CA ALA A 202 17.41 -4.04 -0.44
C ALA A 202 16.79 -3.76 -1.84
N PRO A 203 16.42 -4.76 -2.66
CA PRO A 203 15.77 -4.48 -3.95
C PRO A 203 14.42 -3.77 -3.78
N THR A 204 13.70 -4.01 -2.69
CA THR A 204 12.44 -3.31 -2.36
C THR A 204 12.66 -1.84 -2.04
N LEU A 205 13.71 -1.50 -1.29
CA LEU A 205 14.09 -0.11 -1.00
C LEU A 205 14.56 0.60 -2.26
N ILE A 206 15.39 -0.03 -3.09
CA ILE A 206 15.84 0.53 -4.38
C ILE A 206 14.63 0.84 -5.27
N ARG A 207 13.69 -0.11 -5.40
CA ARG A 207 12.44 0.07 -6.13
C ARG A 207 11.64 1.26 -5.59
N THR A 208 11.54 1.41 -4.27
CA THR A 208 10.80 2.49 -3.63
C THR A 208 11.44 3.85 -3.90
N CYS A 209 12.76 3.94 -3.79
CA CYS A 209 13.52 5.14 -4.12
C CYS A 209 13.35 5.51 -5.60
N ALA A 210 13.50 4.55 -6.52
CA ALA A 210 13.32 4.78 -7.95
C ALA A 210 11.90 5.27 -8.29
N ALA A 211 10.88 4.62 -7.73
CA ALA A 211 9.49 5.04 -7.90
C ALA A 211 9.25 6.47 -7.39
N SER A 212 9.81 6.82 -6.24
CA SER A 212 9.72 8.17 -5.67
C SER A 212 10.40 9.21 -6.56
N SER A 213 11.59 8.89 -7.11
CA SER A 213 12.29 9.75 -8.05
C SER A 213 11.50 9.96 -9.34
N CYS A 214 10.92 8.91 -9.92
CA CYS A 214 10.09 9.02 -11.12
C CYS A 214 8.85 9.88 -10.89
N LEU A 215 8.17 9.68 -9.75
CA LEU A 215 7.01 10.49 -9.37
C LEU A 215 7.37 11.98 -9.28
N PHE A 216 8.52 12.29 -8.66
CA PHE A 216 9.00 13.65 -8.52
C PHE A 216 9.34 14.29 -9.87
N ILE A 217 10.07 13.57 -10.73
CA ILE A 217 10.40 14.04 -12.08
C ILE A 217 9.13 14.32 -12.88
N ALA A 218 8.15 13.41 -12.83
CA ALA A 218 6.87 13.59 -13.50
C ALA A 218 6.16 14.85 -13.00
N TYR A 219 6.05 15.00 -11.67
CA TYR A 219 5.42 16.17 -11.06
C TYR A 219 6.11 17.48 -11.46
N GLU A 220 7.44 17.57 -11.40
CA GLU A 220 8.16 18.78 -11.80
C GLU A 220 7.93 19.13 -13.27
N ASN A 221 7.98 18.13 -14.17
CA ASN A 221 7.74 18.34 -15.59
C ASN A 221 6.31 18.81 -15.84
N THR A 222 5.32 18.16 -15.23
CA THR A 222 3.91 18.57 -15.34
C THR A 222 3.69 19.97 -14.81
N LYS A 223 4.26 20.31 -13.65
CA LYS A 223 4.15 21.65 -13.07
C LYS A 223 4.77 22.71 -13.98
N ARG A 224 5.97 22.46 -14.52
CA ARG A 224 6.63 23.37 -15.47
C ARG A 224 5.80 23.58 -16.73
N PHE A 225 5.28 22.50 -17.31
CA PHE A 225 4.41 22.55 -18.47
C PHE A 225 3.15 23.39 -18.20
N LEU A 226 2.48 23.16 -17.07
CA LEU A 226 1.25 23.88 -16.72
C LEU A 226 1.47 25.36 -16.41
N HIS A 227 2.66 25.73 -15.91
CA HIS A 227 3.04 27.14 -15.72
C HIS A 227 3.49 27.83 -17.03
N THR A 228 3.79 27.07 -18.07
CA THR A 228 4.19 27.59 -19.40
C THR A 228 2.98 27.79 -20.32
N LEU A 229 1.84 27.14 -20.01
CA LEU A 229 0.53 27.37 -20.61
C LEU A 229 -0.13 28.64 -20.05
#